data_AF-A0A838EXW3-F1
#
_entry.id   AF-A0A838EXW3-F1
#
_cell.length_a   1.000
_cell.length_b   1.000
_cell.length_c   1.000
_cell.angle_alpha   90.00
_cell.angle_beta   90.00
_cell.angle_gamma   90.00
#
_symmetry.space_group_name_H-M   'P 1'
#
loop_
_entity.id
_entity.type
_entity.pdbx_description
1 polymer ?
#
loop_
_entity_poly.entity_id
_entity_poly.type
_entity_poly.pdbx_seq_one_letter_code
_entity_poly.pdbx_strand_id
1 'polypeptide(L)'
;MPSNDQMILEIANTIAEATGLKNIDLSSVSSETKLIDPPFNLDSIDILEAVASIENKYHVQIVDSKAGAVHFKNLQTIVDFVNSKN
;
A
#
# COMPACT_ATOMS: atom_id res chain seq x y z
N MET A 1 -8.43 17.93 -5.29
CA MET A 1 -7.45 16.92 -4.80
C MET A 1 -8.27 15.79 -4.22
N PRO A 2 -8.02 14.52 -4.59
CA PRO A 2 -8.67 13.40 -3.91
C PRO A 2 -8.34 13.46 -2.41
N SER A 3 -9.32 13.17 -1.56
CA SER A 3 -9.10 13.10 -0.11
C SER A 3 -8.15 11.95 0.22
N ASN A 4 -7.35 12.05 1.29
CA ASN A 4 -6.43 10.97 1.71
C ASN A 4 -7.14 9.61 1.82
N ASP A 5 -8.39 9.59 2.29
CA ASP A 5 -9.23 8.38 2.36
C ASP A 5 -9.43 7.69 1.00
N GLN A 6 -9.56 8.46 -0.09
CA GLN A 6 -9.69 7.88 -1.42
C GLN A 6 -8.39 7.23 -1.89
N MET A 7 -7.24 7.86 -1.61
CA MET A 7 -5.94 7.25 -1.93
C MET A 7 -5.68 6.01 -1.08
N ILE A 8 -6.08 6.01 0.19
CA ILE A 8 -5.97 4.84 1.06
C ILE A 8 -6.75 3.66 0.46
N LEU A 9 -8.01 3.89 0.05
CA LEU A 9 -8.84 2.85 -0.57
C LEU A 9 -8.28 2.38 -1.91
N GLU A 10 -7.78 3.29 -2.75
CA GLU A 10 -7.16 2.95 -4.03
C GLU A 10 -5.88 2.12 -3.88
N ILE A 11 -5.00 2.52 -2.97
CA ILE A 11 -3.75 1.81 -2.67
C ILE A 11 -4.09 0.46 -2.05
N ALA A 12 -4.98 0.43 -1.07
CA ALA A 12 -5.48 -0.79 -0.45
C ALA A 12 -6.01 -1.77 -1.50
N ASN A 13 -6.86 -1.30 -2.42
CA ASN A 13 -7.40 -2.12 -3.50
C ASN A 13 -6.28 -2.62 -4.45
N THR A 14 -5.35 -1.74 -4.82
CA THR A 14 -4.22 -2.12 -5.69
C THR A 14 -3.35 -3.20 -5.05
N ILE A 15 -3.09 -3.08 -3.75
CA ILE A 15 -2.34 -4.06 -2.95
C ILE A 15 -3.14 -5.37 -2.86
N ALA A 16 -4.44 -5.29 -2.63
CA ALA A 16 -5.33 -6.44 -2.59
C ALA A 16 -5.32 -7.23 -3.91
N GLU A 17 -5.40 -6.52 -5.03
CA GLU A 17 -5.36 -7.10 -6.37
C GLU A 17 -3.99 -7.72 -6.68
N ALA A 18 -2.91 -7.05 -6.30
CA ALA A 18 -1.54 -7.55 -6.48
C ALA A 18 -1.27 -8.82 -5.68
N THR A 19 -1.75 -8.87 -4.44
CA THR A 19 -1.53 -10.00 -3.50
C THR A 19 -2.58 -11.10 -3.62
N GLY A 20 -3.59 -10.92 -4.47
CA GLY A 20 -4.67 -11.88 -4.68
C GLY A 20 -5.76 -11.88 -3.59
N LEU A 21 -5.75 -10.90 -2.67
CA LEU A 21 -6.77 -10.69 -1.66
C LEU A 21 -8.03 -10.05 -2.28
N LYS A 22 -8.82 -10.82 -3.03
CA LYS A 22 -10.03 -10.30 -3.70
C LYS A 22 -11.23 -10.03 -2.77
N ASN A 23 -11.12 -10.35 -1.49
CA ASN A 23 -12.25 -10.33 -0.55
C ASN A 23 -11.89 -9.70 0.81
N ILE A 24 -11.08 -8.64 0.79
CA ILE A 24 -10.80 -7.84 1.99
C ILE A 24 -11.79 -6.70 2.13
N ASP A 25 -12.24 -6.48 3.36
CA ASP A 25 -13.22 -5.46 3.70
C ASP A 25 -12.54 -4.09 3.78
N LEU A 26 -12.43 -3.43 2.63
CA LEU A 26 -11.81 -2.11 2.50
C LEU A 26 -12.53 -1.02 3.34
N SER A 27 -13.79 -1.24 3.73
CA SER A 27 -14.52 -0.35 4.64
C SER A 27 -13.98 -0.32 6.06
N SER A 28 -13.29 -1.38 6.49
CA SER A 28 -12.62 -1.44 7.80
C SER A 28 -11.19 -0.90 7.78
N VAL A 29 -10.67 -0.61 6.58
CA VAL A 29 -9.29 -0.21 6.37
C VAL A 29 -9.13 1.29 6.61
N SER A 30 -8.07 1.66 7.32
CA SER A 30 -7.72 3.05 7.66
C SER A 30 -6.25 3.31 7.37
N SER A 31 -5.84 4.58 7.41
CA SER A 31 -4.45 5.03 7.27
C SER A 31 -3.49 4.30 8.20
N GLU A 32 -3.94 4.00 9.43
CA GLU A 32 -3.16 3.33 10.46
C GLU A 32 -3.13 1.80 10.30
N THR A 33 -3.96 1.23 9.41
CA THR A 33 -3.99 -0.21 9.14
C THR A 33 -2.64 -0.66 8.60
N LYS A 34 -2.04 -1.63 9.30
CA LYS A 34 -0.78 -2.22 8.87
C LYS A 34 -1.03 -3.31 7.85
N LEU A 35 -0.13 -3.42 6.87
CA LEU A 35 -0.22 -4.45 5.83
C LEU A 35 -0.01 -5.86 6.37
N ILE A 36 0.82 -6.00 7.41
CA ILE A 36 1.09 -7.28 8.09
C ILE A 36 -0.01 -7.69 9.07
N ASP A 37 -0.93 -6.79 9.41
CA ASP A 37 -2.03 -7.05 10.34
C ASP A 37 -3.32 -7.30 9.53
N PRO A 38 -4.35 -7.95 10.12
CA PRO A 38 -5.67 -8.07 9.51
C PRO A 38 -6.27 -6.69 9.16
N PRO A 39 -6.94 -6.53 8.01
CA PRO A 39 -7.41 -7.59 7.10
C PRO A 39 -6.43 -8.05 6.02
N PHE A 40 -5.28 -7.39 5.87
CA PHE A 40 -4.33 -7.70 4.80
C PHE A 40 -3.45 -8.90 5.12
N ASN A 41 -2.88 -8.94 6.33
CA ASN A 41 -2.05 -10.05 6.81
C ASN A 41 -1.00 -10.52 5.77
N LEU A 42 -0.33 -9.55 5.13
CA LEU A 42 0.65 -9.78 4.08
C LEU A 42 1.97 -10.28 4.64
N ASP A 43 2.56 -11.25 3.95
CA ASP A 43 3.92 -11.68 4.23
C ASP A 43 4.95 -10.79 3.50
N SER A 44 6.22 -10.95 3.84
CA SER A 44 7.31 -10.16 3.24
C SER A 44 7.39 -10.29 1.72
N ILE A 45 6.93 -11.41 1.14
CA ILE A 45 6.86 -11.60 -0.31
C ILE A 45 5.69 -10.78 -0.90
N ASP A 46 4.52 -10.88 -0.31
CA ASP A 46 3.33 -10.14 -0.77
C ASP A 46 3.55 -8.63 -0.70
N ILE A 47 4.27 -8.14 0.32
CA ILE A 47 4.66 -6.73 0.44
C ILE A 47 5.53 -6.31 -0.76
N LEU A 48 6.46 -7.14 -1.22
CA LEU A 48 7.29 -6.82 -2.40
C LEU A 48 6.46 -6.75 -3.67
N GLU A 49 5.47 -7.62 -3.82
CA GLU A 49 4.56 -7.63 -4.98
C GLU A 49 3.65 -6.40 -4.98
N ALA A 50 3.11 -6.06 -3.80
CA ALA A 50 2.36 -4.84 -3.55
C ALA A 50 3.18 -3.58 -3.88
N VAL A 51 4.43 -3.52 -3.41
CA VAL A 51 5.39 -2.45 -3.72
C VAL A 51 5.56 -2.32 -5.23
N ALA A 52 5.91 -3.40 -5.92
CA ALA A 52 6.15 -3.40 -7.36
C ALA A 52 4.90 -2.94 -8.13
N SER A 53 3.71 -3.35 -7.68
CA SER A 53 2.43 -2.93 -8.29
C SER A 53 2.17 -1.43 -8.11
N ILE A 54 2.46 -0.87 -6.92
CA ILE A 54 2.36 0.58 -6.65
C ILE A 54 3.38 1.37 -7.46
N GLU A 55 4.63 0.91 -7.52
CA GLU A 55 5.69 1.53 -8.34
C GLU A 55 5.29 1.60 -9.81
N ASN A 56 4.73 0.51 -10.36
CA ASN A 56 4.25 0.49 -11.74
C ASN A 56 3.01 1.38 -11.95
N LYS A 57 2.04 1.36 -11.02
CA LYS A 57 0.78 2.13 -11.14
C LYS A 57 1.00 3.64 -11.01
N TYR A 58 1.86 4.06 -10.10
CA TYR A 58 2.13 5.48 -9.80
C TYR A 58 3.42 6.00 -10.43
N HIS A 59 4.15 5.17 -11.19
CA HIS A 59 5.46 5.49 -11.77
C HIS A 59 6.48 6.03 -10.74
N VAL A 60 6.42 5.52 -9.51
CA VAL A 60 7.34 5.87 -8.43
C VAL A 60 8.42 4.78 -8.30
N GLN A 61 9.64 5.15 -7.89
CA GLN A 61 10.71 4.19 -7.58
C GLN A 61 11.15 4.33 -6.12
N ILE A 62 11.14 3.22 -5.41
CA ILE A 62 11.71 3.06 -4.08
C ILE A 62 13.18 2.71 -4.25
N VAL A 63 14.01 3.75 -4.27
CA VAL A 63 15.46 3.63 -4.44
C VAL A 63 16.14 2.97 -3.23
N ASP A 64 15.47 2.95 -2.08
CA ASP A 64 16.04 2.48 -0.83
C ASP A 64 15.27 1.25 -0.32
N SER A 65 15.84 0.07 -0.54
CA SER A 65 15.22 -1.21 -0.17
C SER A 65 14.99 -1.35 1.33
N LYS A 66 15.77 -0.64 2.18
CA LYS A 66 15.52 -0.59 3.62
C LYS A 66 14.37 0.37 3.95
N ALA A 67 14.26 1.46 3.22
CA ALA A 67 13.15 2.38 3.35
C ALA A 67 11.83 1.76 2.87
N GLY A 68 11.86 0.87 1.86
CA GLY A 68 10.68 0.15 1.38
C GLY A 68 9.92 -0.58 2.50
N ALA A 69 10.63 -1.31 3.37
CA ALA A 69 10.02 -1.97 4.52
C ALA A 69 9.44 -1.02 5.58
N VAL A 70 9.98 0.20 5.68
CA VAL A 70 9.51 1.24 6.62
C VAL A 70 8.31 2.00 6.05
N HIS A 71 8.35 2.31 4.75
CA HIS A 71 7.29 3.02 4.03
C HIS A 71 6.09 2.12 3.70
N PHE A 72 6.27 0.79 3.67
CA PHE A 72 5.18 -0.18 3.48
C PHE A 72 4.75 -0.84 4.79
N LYS A 73 4.81 -0.08 5.88
CA LYS A 73 4.35 -0.55 7.20
C LYS A 73 2.83 -0.41 7.35
N ASN A 74 2.28 0.71 6.89
CA ASN A 74 0.84 1.00 6.89
C ASN A 74 0.46 1.76 5.61
N LEU A 75 -0.83 1.91 5.37
CA LEU A 75 -1.33 2.57 4.16
C LEU A 75 -0.98 4.06 4.13
N GLN A 76 -0.95 4.73 5.30
CA GLN A 76 -0.57 6.14 5.39
C GLN A 76 0.81 6.40 4.82
N THR A 77 1.81 5.59 5.21
CA THR A 77 3.19 5.80 4.76
C THR A 77 3.36 5.57 3.25
N ILE A 78 2.53 4.72 2.65
CA ILE A 78 2.52 4.50 1.20
C ILE A 78 1.87 5.69 0.49
N VAL A 79 0.73 6.18 1.01
CA VAL A 79 0.07 7.38 0.50
C VAL A 79 0.98 8.59 0.58
N ASP A 80 1.64 8.81 1.72
CA ASP A 80 2.62 9.88 1.90
C ASP A 80 3.79 9.74 0.93
N PHE A 81 4.28 8.52 0.71
CA PHE A 81 5.35 8.27 -0.25
C PHE A 81 4.94 8.62 -1.69
N VAL A 82 3.74 8.20 -2.12
CA VAL A 82 3.20 8.49 -3.45
C VAL A 82 2.94 9.99 -3.62
N ASN A 83 2.39 10.66 -2.60
CA ASN A 83 2.15 12.10 -2.60
C ASN A 83 3.45 12.92 -2.56
N SER A 84 4.51 12.43 -1.92
CA SER A 84 5.80 13.11 -1.91
C SER A 84 6.54 13.00 -3.26
N LYS A 85 6.10 12.11 -4.16
CA LYS A 85 6.74 11.86 -5.46
C LYS A 85 5.91 12.38 -6.65
N ASN A 86 4.64 12.74 -6.43
CA ASN A 86 3.79 13.47 -7.39
C ASN A 86 3.86 14.99 -7.14
#